data_AF-A0A9P7TYB5-F1
#
_entry.id   AF-A0A9P7TYB5-F1
#
_cell.length_a   1.000
_cell.length_b   1.000
_cell.length_c   1.000
_cell.angle_alpha   90.00
_cell.angle_beta   90.00
_cell.angle_gamma   90.00
#
_symmetry.space_group_name_H-M   'P 1'
#
loop_
_entity.id
_entity.type
_entity.pdbx_description
1 polymer ?
#
loop_
_entity_poly.entity_id
_entity_poly.type
_entity_poly.pdbx_seq_one_letter_code
_entity_poly.pdbx_strand_id
1 'polypeptide(L)'
;MPLNGSLEASSIYITLNTRRRAGTYVGLPLTQLLRSFLPNSVADLPKHWGLTLTDPHMKAAFHHANNLLGSWEYEEKVAKPDQSGTLVVLVLVGKAKNHSRIMEVIRGIPADGSPSKRTGEFFTCRIWVKDVLVSLHERREIVLPGTIDELEKMAVKEGLQYTDLIADGRGAMVINKTPFQGATTINKPSCQVATIMNKSSCQGATVIDEHS
;
A
#
# COMPACT_ATOMS: atom_id res chain seq x y z
N MET A 1 -10.93 18.01 -5.04
CA MET A 1 -10.20 17.75 -6.31
C MET A 1 -10.78 16.47 -6.89
N PRO A 2 -11.25 16.45 -8.15
CA PRO A 2 -11.93 15.28 -8.69
C PRO A 2 -11.03 14.03 -8.62
N LEU A 3 -11.63 12.85 -8.44
CA LEU A 3 -10.92 11.60 -8.62
C LEU A 3 -10.82 11.31 -10.12
N ASN A 4 -9.64 10.90 -10.57
CA ASN A 4 -9.49 10.28 -11.87
C ASN A 4 -9.65 8.76 -11.69
N GLY A 5 -10.87 8.28 -11.96
CA GLY A 5 -11.31 6.91 -11.72
C GLY A 5 -12.46 6.84 -10.70
N SER A 6 -12.89 5.62 -10.37
CA SER A 6 -14.02 5.39 -9.46
C SER A 6 -13.66 4.40 -8.37
N LEU A 7 -14.08 4.73 -7.16
CA LEU A 7 -14.10 3.76 -6.07
C LEU A 7 -15.11 2.66 -6.39
N GLU A 8 -14.92 1.51 -5.78
CA GLU A 8 -15.83 0.38 -5.86
C GLU A 8 -16.42 0.09 -4.48
N ALA A 9 -17.62 -0.47 -4.44
CA ALA A 9 -18.26 -0.86 -3.18
C ALA A 9 -17.55 -2.05 -2.54
N SER A 10 -17.56 -2.11 -1.21
CA SER A 10 -16.97 -3.20 -0.44
C SER A 10 -15.51 -3.47 -0.84
N SER A 11 -14.69 -2.43 -0.88
CA SER A 11 -13.30 -2.50 -1.34
C SER A 11 -12.35 -1.83 -0.36
N ILE A 12 -11.13 -2.32 -0.32
CA ILE A 12 -10.04 -1.73 0.45
C ILE A 12 -8.97 -1.17 -0.49
N TYR A 13 -8.49 0.03 -0.18
CA TYR A 13 -7.49 0.76 -0.96
C TYR A 13 -6.32 1.17 -0.08
N ILE A 14 -5.08 1.00 -0.55
CA ILE A 14 -3.95 1.76 -0.01
C ILE A 14 -4.14 3.21 -0.43
N THR A 15 -4.04 4.11 0.53
CA THR A 15 -4.22 5.55 0.32
C THR A 15 -2.92 6.26 0.64
N LEU A 16 -2.41 7.04 -0.31
CA LEU A 16 -1.24 7.89 -0.10
C LEU A 16 -1.66 9.36 -0.11
N ASN A 17 -1.35 10.07 0.96
CA ASN A 17 -1.56 11.52 1.08
C ASN A 17 -0.22 12.25 1.13
N THR A 18 -0.12 13.44 0.54
CA THR A 18 0.96 14.37 0.85
C THR A 18 0.78 14.93 2.25
N ARG A 19 1.86 15.00 3.03
CA ARG A 19 1.87 15.78 4.28
C ARG A 19 2.58 17.11 4.04
N ARG A 20 1.91 18.22 4.36
CA ARG A 20 2.55 19.56 4.38
C ARG A 20 3.57 19.72 5.51
N ARG A 21 3.48 18.91 6.57
CA ARG A 21 4.46 18.81 7.65
C ARG A 21 4.65 17.35 8.00
N ALA A 22 5.90 16.87 7.94
CA ALA A 22 6.26 15.64 8.61
C ALA A 22 5.91 15.83 10.10
N GLY A 23 5.16 14.89 10.69
CA GLY A 23 5.21 14.78 12.15
C GLY A 23 6.66 14.49 12.51
N THR A 24 7.19 15.07 13.59
CA THR A 24 8.55 14.83 14.04
C THR A 24 8.76 13.31 14.15
N TYR A 25 9.49 12.73 13.19
CA TYR A 25 9.82 11.31 13.24
C TYR A 25 10.94 11.16 14.26
N VAL A 26 10.55 11.06 15.53
CA VAL A 26 11.49 10.78 16.62
C VAL A 26 12.07 9.38 16.34
N GLY A 27 13.36 9.30 16.03
CA GLY A 27 14.07 8.03 15.80
C GLY A 27 14.49 7.70 14.35
N LEU A 28 14.26 8.57 13.35
CA LEU A 28 14.88 8.36 12.04
C LEU A 28 16.36 8.75 12.04
N PRO A 29 17.24 8.04 11.31
CA PRO A 29 18.64 8.42 11.15
C PRO A 29 18.77 9.86 10.64
N LEU A 30 19.77 10.60 11.13
CA LEU A 30 20.01 12.02 10.79
C LEU A 30 20.07 12.29 9.28
N THR A 31 20.48 11.30 8.48
CA THR A 31 20.52 11.33 7.01
C THR A 31 19.14 11.42 6.35
N GLN A 32 18.09 10.94 7.02
CA GLN A 32 16.70 11.03 6.54
C GLN A 32 16.01 12.32 7.00
N LEU A 33 16.46 12.89 8.13
CA LEU A 33 16.05 14.19 8.65
C LEU A 33 16.59 15.37 7.82
N LEU A 34 17.74 15.25 7.17
CA LEU A 34 18.31 16.35 6.38
C LEU A 34 17.58 16.58 5.04
N ARG A 35 16.91 15.56 4.47
CA ARG A 35 16.11 15.72 3.24
C ARG A 35 14.74 16.39 3.45
N SER A 36 14.26 16.49 4.70
CA SER A 36 12.92 17.02 5.01
C SER A 36 12.87 18.55 5.19
N PHE A 37 14.01 19.26 5.16
CA PHE A 37 14.03 20.68 5.50
C PHE A 37 13.69 21.64 4.35
N LEU A 38 13.76 21.24 3.08
CA LEU A 38 13.22 21.99 1.95
C LEU A 38 12.84 21.03 0.81
N PRO A 39 11.57 20.59 0.70
CA PRO A 39 11.15 19.82 -0.46
C PRO A 39 11.21 20.74 -1.70
N ASN A 40 12.09 20.40 -2.65
CA ASN A 40 12.19 21.12 -3.92
C ASN A 40 10.98 20.87 -4.83
N SER A 41 10.18 19.85 -4.49
CA SER A 41 8.97 19.46 -5.22
C SER A 41 7.95 18.76 -4.31
N VAL A 42 6.70 18.66 -4.75
CA VAL A 42 5.64 17.87 -4.08
C VAL A 42 6.01 16.36 -4.03
N ALA A 43 6.87 15.90 -4.95
CA ALA A 43 7.36 14.52 -5.02
C ALA A 43 8.27 14.16 -3.83
N ASP A 44 8.97 15.15 -3.27
CA ASP A 44 9.88 14.97 -2.14
C ASP A 44 9.19 14.96 -0.77
N LEU A 45 7.89 15.27 -0.71
CA LEU A 45 7.14 15.28 0.54
C LEU A 45 6.96 13.86 1.09
N PRO A 46 7.21 13.63 2.41
CA PRO A 46 6.87 12.39 3.06
C PRO A 46 5.41 12.04 2.82
N LYS A 47 5.18 10.86 2.23
CA LYS A 47 3.83 10.36 1.98
C LYS A 47 3.28 9.74 3.26
N HIS A 48 2.07 10.12 3.62
CA HIS A 48 1.31 9.52 4.70
C HIS A 48 0.49 8.35 4.15
N TRP A 49 0.61 7.21 4.81
CA TRP A 49 -0.06 5.97 4.42
C TRP A 49 -1.30 5.75 5.28
N GLY A 50 -2.34 5.23 4.65
CA GLY A 50 -3.50 4.70 5.33
C GLY A 50 -4.31 3.79 4.42
N LEU A 51 -5.49 3.40 4.89
CA LEU A 51 -6.41 2.52 4.19
C LEU A 51 -7.73 3.25 4.00
N THR A 52 -8.24 3.27 2.77
CA THR A 52 -9.63 3.68 2.52
C THR A 52 -10.47 2.43 2.35
N LEU A 53 -11.49 2.28 3.18
CA LEU A 53 -12.47 1.19 3.11
C LEU A 53 -13.80 1.76 2.64
N THR A 54 -14.39 1.15 1.61
CA THR A 54 -15.75 1.44 1.17
C THR A 54 -16.71 0.37 1.68
N ASP A 55 -17.88 0.79 2.16
CA ASP A 55 -18.97 -0.12 2.52
C ASP A 55 -19.83 -0.50 1.28
N PRO A 56 -20.85 -1.37 1.43
CA PRO A 56 -21.76 -1.71 0.34
C PRO A 56 -22.57 -0.52 -0.22
N HIS A 57 -22.66 0.57 0.55
CA HIS A 57 -23.36 1.80 0.18
C HIS A 57 -22.41 2.90 -0.33
N MET A 58 -21.16 2.54 -0.68
CA MET A 58 -20.13 3.46 -1.18
C MET A 58 -19.71 4.54 -0.17
N LYS A 59 -20.03 4.39 1.12
CA LYS A 59 -19.48 5.27 2.15
C LYS A 59 -18.03 4.86 2.41
N ALA A 60 -17.14 5.84 2.32
CA ALA A 60 -15.71 5.62 2.51
C ALA A 60 -15.28 6.08 3.91
N ALA A 61 -14.42 5.29 4.54
CA ALA A 61 -13.71 5.64 5.76
C ALA A 61 -12.20 5.53 5.55
N PHE A 62 -11.44 6.49 6.06
CA PHE A 62 -9.97 6.52 6.03
C PHE A 62 -9.42 6.14 7.39
N HIS A 63 -8.64 5.07 7.41
CA HIS A 63 -8.04 4.46 8.60
C HIS A 63 -6.53 4.64 8.53
N HIS A 64 -5.92 5.20 9.57
CA HIS A 64 -4.47 5.41 9.58
C HIS A 64 -3.90 5.48 10.99
N ALA A 65 -2.59 5.23 11.10
CA ALA A 65 -1.83 5.63 12.27
C ALA A 65 -1.44 7.12 12.14
N ASN A 66 -1.90 7.94 13.07
CA ASN A 66 -1.61 9.37 13.17
C ASN A 66 -0.49 9.63 14.18
N ASN A 67 0.30 10.69 14.00
CA ASN A 67 1.29 11.16 14.98
C ASN A 67 1.35 12.68 15.09
N LEU A 68 0.27 13.38 14.74
CA LEU A 68 0.24 14.85 14.72
C LEU A 68 0.48 15.47 16.11
N LEU A 69 0.12 14.78 17.19
CA LEU A 69 0.28 15.24 18.57
C LEU A 69 1.56 14.70 19.26
N GLY A 70 2.46 14.06 18.50
CA GLY A 70 3.73 13.52 19.02
C GLY A 70 3.66 12.07 19.52
N SER A 71 2.47 11.55 19.83
CA SER A 71 2.23 10.12 20.07
C SER A 71 1.56 9.46 18.86
N TRP A 72 1.91 8.21 18.58
CA TRP A 72 1.20 7.42 17.58
C TRP A 72 -0.15 6.97 18.10
N GLU A 73 -1.19 7.09 17.28
CA GLU A 73 -2.55 6.63 17.60
C GLU A 73 -3.28 6.16 16.34
N TYR A 74 -4.25 5.26 16.50
CA TYR A 74 -5.19 4.91 15.43
C TYR A 74 -6.24 6.00 15.28
N GLU A 75 -6.51 6.41 14.05
CA GLU A 75 -7.56 7.37 13.73
C GLU A 75 -8.42 6.87 12.55
N GLU A 76 -9.73 7.02 12.70
CA GLU A 76 -10.74 6.72 11.69
C GLU A 76 -11.47 8.01 11.31
N LYS A 77 -11.56 8.30 10.01
CA LYS A 77 -12.27 9.47 9.49
C LYS A 77 -13.25 9.08 8.42
N VAL A 78 -14.37 9.78 8.37
CA VAL A 78 -15.20 9.78 7.15
C VAL A 78 -14.34 10.31 6.00
N ALA A 79 -14.21 9.52 4.94
CA ALA A 79 -13.42 9.87 3.79
C ALA A 79 -14.30 10.46 2.69
N LYS A 80 -13.85 11.57 2.12
CA LYS A 80 -14.37 12.16 0.88
C LYS A 80 -13.20 12.33 -0.09
N PRO A 81 -12.74 11.26 -0.74
CA PRO A 81 -11.49 11.31 -1.51
C PRO A 81 -11.51 12.33 -2.65
N ASP A 82 -12.67 12.57 -3.25
CA ASP A 82 -12.99 13.61 -4.24
C ASP A 82 -12.90 15.05 -3.70
N GLN A 83 -12.83 15.21 -2.38
CA GLN A 83 -12.70 16.51 -1.71
C GLN A 83 -11.34 16.68 -1.04
N SER A 84 -10.48 15.65 -1.07
CA SER A 84 -9.18 15.70 -0.42
C SER A 84 -8.19 16.57 -1.20
N GLY A 85 -7.62 17.57 -0.51
CA GLY A 85 -6.57 18.44 -1.05
C GLY A 85 -5.16 17.84 -1.00
N THR A 86 -5.00 16.72 -0.30
CA THR A 86 -3.70 16.08 -0.06
C THR A 86 -3.60 14.68 -0.64
N LEU A 87 -4.71 14.11 -1.10
CA LEU A 87 -4.74 12.77 -1.65
C LEU A 87 -3.94 12.69 -2.94
N VAL A 88 -3.12 11.64 -3.03
CA VAL A 88 -2.29 11.35 -4.20
C VAL A 88 -2.89 10.23 -5.01
N VAL A 89 -2.98 9.06 -4.39
CA VAL A 89 -3.41 7.85 -5.07
C VAL A 89 -4.18 6.95 -4.12
N LEU A 90 -5.16 6.26 -4.69
CA LEU A 90 -5.89 5.15 -4.11
C LEU A 90 -5.57 3.90 -4.93
N VAL A 91 -4.87 2.93 -4.35
CA VAL A 91 -4.56 1.65 -5.02
C VAL A 91 -5.48 0.57 -4.50
N LEU A 92 -6.34 0.01 -5.35
CA LEU A 92 -7.23 -1.08 -5.00
C LEU A 92 -6.41 -2.30 -4.58
N VAL A 93 -6.62 -2.75 -3.35
CA VAL A 93 -5.96 -3.94 -2.81
C VAL A 93 -6.86 -5.15 -2.83
N GLY A 94 -8.19 -4.98 -2.71
CA GLY A 94 -9.09 -6.12 -2.85
C GLY A 94 -10.51 -5.84 -2.39
N LYS A 95 -11.34 -6.86 -2.52
CA LYS A 95 -12.72 -6.84 -2.04
C LYS A 95 -12.79 -7.23 -0.57
N ALA A 96 -13.50 -6.40 0.18
CA ALA A 96 -13.89 -6.63 1.56
C ALA A 96 -15.02 -7.67 1.62
N LYS A 97 -14.82 -8.77 2.36
CA LYS A 97 -15.85 -9.81 2.53
C LYS A 97 -16.83 -9.46 3.64
N ASN A 98 -16.32 -9.20 4.85
CA ASN A 98 -17.13 -8.88 6.01
C ASN A 98 -16.64 -7.58 6.66
N HIS A 99 -17.44 -6.52 6.53
CA HIS A 99 -17.05 -5.19 7.00
C HIS A 99 -16.80 -5.16 8.52
N SER A 100 -17.65 -5.80 9.33
CA SER A 100 -17.49 -5.83 10.79
C SER A 100 -16.20 -6.54 11.22
N ARG A 101 -15.85 -7.67 10.58
CA ARG A 101 -14.60 -8.38 10.87
C ARG A 101 -13.37 -7.62 10.39
N ILE A 102 -13.46 -6.96 9.24
CA ILE A 102 -12.39 -6.07 8.76
C ILE A 102 -12.11 -4.98 9.80
N MET A 103 -13.16 -4.34 10.31
CA MET A 103 -13.04 -3.30 11.32
C MET A 103 -12.45 -3.81 12.64
N GLU A 104 -12.83 -5.01 13.06
CA GLU A 104 -12.22 -5.68 14.22
C GLU A 104 -10.71 -5.87 14.02
N VAL A 105 -10.30 -6.36 12.84
CA VAL A 105 -8.88 -6.57 12.53
C VAL A 105 -8.12 -5.25 12.47
N ILE A 106 -8.64 -4.24 11.77
CA ILE A 106 -8.00 -2.92 11.64
C ILE A 106 -7.74 -2.31 13.03
N ARG A 107 -8.75 -2.34 13.91
CA ARG A 107 -8.67 -1.77 15.27
C ARG A 107 -7.81 -2.63 16.21
N GLY A 108 -7.64 -3.91 15.91
CA GLY A 108 -6.82 -4.84 16.68
C GLY A 108 -5.31 -4.71 16.43
N ILE A 109 -4.88 -4.08 15.33
CA ILE A 109 -3.46 -3.84 15.08
C ILE A 109 -2.98 -2.61 15.87
N PRO A 110 -1.98 -2.77 16.77
CA PRO A 110 -1.48 -1.65 17.56
C PRO A 110 -0.98 -0.50 16.69
N ALA A 111 -1.42 0.70 17.01
CA ALA A 111 -0.98 1.94 16.38
C ALA A 111 -0.29 2.87 17.40
N ASP A 112 0.35 2.29 18.41
CA ASP A 112 0.92 2.96 19.59
C ASP A 112 2.40 3.38 19.42
N GLY A 113 2.99 3.11 18.25
CA GLY A 113 4.40 3.39 17.98
C GLY A 113 5.35 2.24 18.33
N SER A 114 4.85 1.14 18.88
CA SER A 114 5.67 -0.06 19.12
C SER A 114 6.08 -0.72 17.79
N PRO A 115 7.28 -1.32 17.70
CA PRO A 115 7.71 -2.02 16.49
C PRO A 115 6.72 -3.08 16.03
N SER A 116 6.69 -3.36 14.72
CA SER A 116 5.83 -4.39 14.14
C SER A 116 6.02 -5.72 14.86
N LYS A 117 4.93 -6.31 15.37
CA LYS A 117 4.98 -7.67 15.93
C LYS A 117 5.28 -8.73 14.88
N ARG A 118 5.03 -8.42 13.60
CA ARG A 118 5.23 -9.33 12.46
C ARG A 118 6.69 -9.35 12.01
N THR A 119 7.35 -8.19 11.94
CA THR A 119 8.70 -8.08 11.36
C THR A 119 9.77 -7.51 12.29
N GLY A 120 9.38 -6.92 13.42
CA GLY A 120 10.27 -6.16 14.29
C GLY A 120 10.70 -4.79 13.72
N GLU A 121 10.20 -4.40 12.55
CA GLU A 121 10.51 -3.10 11.94
C GLU A 121 9.99 -1.94 12.80
N PHE A 122 10.73 -0.83 12.80
CA PHE A 122 10.32 0.40 13.48
C PHE A 122 8.96 0.91 12.98
N PHE A 123 8.15 1.38 13.92
CA PHE A 123 6.78 1.79 13.62
C PHE A 123 6.73 3.02 12.71
N THR A 124 5.92 2.91 11.66
CA THR A 124 5.50 4.03 10.83
C THR A 124 4.08 3.78 10.34
N CYS A 125 3.37 4.80 9.86
CA CYS A 125 2.07 4.63 9.20
C CYS A 125 2.11 3.60 8.05
N ARG A 126 3.23 3.51 7.32
CA ARG A 126 3.44 2.51 6.26
C ARG A 126 3.51 1.10 6.84
N ILE A 127 4.31 0.88 7.88
CA ILE A 127 4.42 -0.42 8.54
C ILE A 127 3.08 -0.86 9.13
N TRP A 128 2.34 0.07 9.77
CA TRP A 128 0.98 -0.22 10.25
C TRP A 128 0.04 -0.68 9.14
N VAL A 129 0.02 0.01 7.99
CA VAL A 129 -0.78 -0.40 6.83
C VAL A 129 -0.40 -1.81 6.36
N LYS A 130 0.90 -2.12 6.29
CA LYS A 130 1.37 -3.46 5.89
C LYS A 130 0.89 -4.54 6.86
N ASP A 131 1.00 -4.30 8.16
CA ASP A 131 0.58 -5.27 9.18
C ASP A 131 -0.93 -5.51 9.18
N VAL A 132 -1.72 -4.46 8.95
CA VAL A 132 -3.18 -4.57 8.77
C VAL A 132 -3.51 -5.41 7.53
N LEU A 133 -2.91 -5.12 6.38
CA LEU A 133 -3.20 -5.83 5.13
C LEU A 133 -2.83 -7.31 5.20
N VAL A 134 -1.68 -7.65 5.79
CA VAL A 134 -1.28 -9.04 6.01
C VAL A 134 -2.25 -9.74 6.96
N SER A 135 -2.63 -9.10 8.08
CA SER A 135 -3.57 -9.68 9.04
C SER A 135 -4.95 -9.94 8.44
N LEU A 136 -5.44 -9.01 7.61
CA LEU A 136 -6.70 -9.19 6.87
C LEU A 136 -6.63 -10.35 5.87
N HIS A 137 -5.48 -10.50 5.21
CA HIS A 137 -5.25 -11.59 4.25
C HIS A 137 -5.19 -12.96 4.92
N GLU A 138 -4.43 -13.08 6.01
CA GLU A 138 -4.28 -14.33 6.78
C GLU A 138 -5.62 -14.79 7.36
N ARG A 139 -6.46 -13.84 7.79
CA ARG A 139 -7.83 -14.09 8.26
C ARG A 139 -8.84 -14.30 7.12
N ARG A 140 -8.38 -14.24 5.87
CA ARG A 140 -9.17 -14.43 4.64
C ARG A 140 -10.30 -13.42 4.47
N GLU A 141 -10.21 -12.26 5.12
CA GLU A 141 -11.19 -11.17 4.99
C GLU A 141 -11.00 -10.38 3.70
N ILE A 142 -9.78 -10.42 3.15
CA ILE A 142 -9.42 -9.95 1.80
C ILE A 142 -8.49 -10.98 1.14
N VAL A 143 -8.37 -10.91 -0.19
CA VAL A 143 -7.34 -11.64 -0.95
C VAL A 143 -6.41 -10.59 -1.55
N LEU A 144 -5.15 -10.58 -1.11
CA LEU A 144 -4.15 -9.69 -1.70
C LEU A 144 -3.82 -10.20 -3.11
N PRO A 145 -3.71 -9.31 -4.10
CA PRO A 145 -3.44 -9.70 -5.48
C PRO A 145 -1.97 -10.12 -5.69
N GLY A 146 -1.09 -9.86 -4.73
CA GLY A 146 0.29 -10.37 -4.65
C GLY A 146 0.87 -10.12 -3.27
N THR A 147 2.20 -10.14 -3.14
CA THR A 147 2.85 -9.96 -1.84
C THR A 147 2.72 -8.53 -1.33
N ILE A 148 2.85 -8.36 0.00
CA ILE A 148 2.75 -7.05 0.62
C ILE A 148 3.86 -6.08 0.15
N ASP A 149 5.05 -6.59 -0.16
CA ASP A 149 6.17 -5.78 -0.63
C ASP A 149 5.99 -5.33 -2.09
N GLU A 150 5.35 -6.15 -2.92
CA GLU A 150 5.03 -5.74 -4.29
C GLU A 150 3.90 -4.70 -4.30
N LEU A 151 2.91 -4.84 -3.42
CA LEU A 151 1.88 -3.80 -3.20
C LEU A 151 2.48 -2.49 -2.72
N GLU A 152 3.46 -2.53 -1.81
CA GLU A 152 4.20 -1.36 -1.37
C GLU A 152 4.94 -0.70 -2.55
N LYS A 153 5.70 -1.47 -3.33
CA LYS A 153 6.43 -0.97 -4.50
C LYS A 153 5.49 -0.32 -5.52
N MET A 154 4.33 -0.94 -5.76
CA MET A 154 3.31 -0.36 -6.64
C MET A 154 2.78 0.95 -6.08
N ALA A 155 2.32 0.98 -4.82
CA ALA A 155 1.77 2.19 -4.23
C ALA A 155 2.78 3.35 -4.28
N VAL A 156 4.06 3.08 -3.97
CA VAL A 156 5.13 4.08 -4.10
C VAL A 156 5.30 4.54 -5.54
N LYS A 157 5.39 3.62 -6.50
CA LYS A 157 5.55 3.93 -7.92
C LYS A 157 4.42 4.82 -8.45
N GLU A 158 3.17 4.41 -8.23
CA GLU A 158 1.99 5.16 -8.67
C GLU A 158 1.91 6.51 -7.94
N GLY A 159 2.20 6.54 -6.63
CA GLY A 159 2.23 7.76 -5.84
C GLY A 159 3.25 8.77 -6.37
N LEU A 160 4.45 8.33 -6.77
CA LEU A 160 5.45 9.19 -7.39
C LEU A 160 4.99 9.69 -8.76
N GLN A 161 4.48 8.79 -9.60
CA GLN A 161 4.02 9.10 -10.97
C GLN A 161 2.93 10.20 -10.99
N TYR A 162 2.02 10.18 -10.03
CA TYR A 162 0.89 11.11 -10.01
C TYR A 162 1.08 12.33 -9.11
N THR A 163 2.25 12.47 -8.49
CA THR A 163 2.50 13.62 -7.61
C THR A 163 2.42 14.95 -8.37
N ASP A 164 2.99 15.02 -9.56
CA ASP A 164 2.99 16.27 -10.36
C ASP A 164 1.60 16.64 -10.86
N LEU A 165 0.75 15.64 -11.15
CA LEU A 165 -0.63 15.89 -11.59
C LEU A 165 -1.48 16.57 -10.50
N ILE A 166 -1.16 16.33 -9.22
CA ILE A 166 -1.84 16.97 -8.09
C ILE A 166 -1.37 18.40 -7.93
N ALA A 167 -0.08 18.67 -8.15
CA ALA A 167 0.45 20.03 -8.16
C ALA A 167 -0.25 20.87 -9.24
N ASP A 168 -0.60 20.25 -10.38
CA ASP A 168 -1.38 20.84 -11.47
C ASP A 168 -2.91 20.90 -11.19
N GLY A 169 -3.38 20.43 -10.03
CA GLY A 169 -4.81 20.44 -9.68
C GLY A 169 -5.68 19.42 -10.43
N ARG A 170 -5.07 18.46 -11.16
CA ARG A 170 -5.81 17.43 -11.93
C ARG A 170 -6.43 16.34 -11.07
N GLY A 171 -6.17 16.40 -9.76
CA GLY A 171 -6.77 15.55 -8.76
C GLY A 171 -6.09 14.20 -8.56
N ALA A 172 -6.62 13.43 -7.61
CA ALA A 172 -6.04 12.16 -7.19
C ALA A 172 -6.42 11.02 -8.12
N MET A 173 -5.54 10.04 -8.24
CA MET A 173 -5.75 8.88 -9.11
C MET A 173 -6.33 7.68 -8.35
N VAL A 174 -7.28 6.97 -8.95
CA VAL A 174 -7.76 5.67 -8.47
C VAL A 174 -7.22 4.56 -9.38
N ILE A 175 -6.42 3.66 -8.81
CA ILE A 175 -5.76 2.55 -9.50
C ILE A 175 -6.51 1.26 -9.18
N ASN A 176 -7.37 0.82 -10.11
CA ASN A 176 -8.11 -0.44 -10.01
C ASN A 176 -7.43 -1.60 -10.78
N LYS A 177 -6.17 -1.42 -11.20
CA LYS A 177 -5.45 -2.45 -11.95
C LYS A 177 -5.04 -3.58 -11.00
N THR A 178 -5.37 -4.82 -11.34
CA THR A 178 -4.82 -5.98 -10.63
C THR A 178 -3.32 -6.04 -10.88
N PRO A 179 -2.48 -6.00 -9.84
CA PRO A 179 -1.04 -5.78 -9.99
C PRO A 179 -0.25 -6.87 -10.74
N PHE A 180 -0.84 -8.03 -11.06
CA PHE A 180 -0.09 -9.19 -11.58
C PHE A 180 -0.78 -9.99 -12.69
N GLN A 181 -1.61 -9.35 -13.54
CA GLN A 181 -2.21 -10.04 -14.70
C GLN A 181 -1.20 -10.48 -15.79
N GLY A 182 0.12 -10.39 -15.55
CA GLY A 182 1.17 -10.80 -16.48
C GLY A 182 2.01 -12.02 -16.08
N ALA A 183 1.80 -12.60 -14.90
CA ALA A 183 2.53 -13.81 -14.48
C ALA A 183 1.70 -15.06 -14.78
N THR A 184 1.70 -15.50 -16.04
CA THR A 184 1.23 -16.84 -16.41
C THR A 184 2.09 -17.85 -15.64
N THR A 185 1.51 -18.51 -14.64
CA THR A 185 2.12 -19.68 -14.01
C THR A 185 2.26 -20.76 -15.08
N ILE A 186 3.46 -20.93 -15.63
CA ILE A 186 3.82 -22.15 -16.35
C ILE A 186 3.96 -23.23 -15.27
N ASN A 187 2.87 -23.93 -14.98
CA ASN A 187 2.92 -25.19 -14.25
C ASN A 187 3.69 -26.20 -15.10
N LYS A 188 5.00 -26.36 -14.84
CA LYS A 188 5.71 -27.61 -15.11
C LYS A 188 5.75 -28.38 -13.78
N PRO A 189 5.17 -29.59 -13.70
CA PRO A 189 5.34 -30.43 -12.54
C PRO A 189 6.78 -30.98 -12.54
N SER A 190 7.30 -31.19 -11.34
CA SER A 190 8.61 -31.74 -10.97
C SER A 190 9.83 -30.81 -11.06
N CYS A 191 10.13 -30.18 -9.92
CA CYS A 191 11.48 -30.22 -9.35
C CYS A 191 11.35 -30.18 -7.83
N GLN A 192 11.63 -31.33 -7.20
CA GLN A 192 11.83 -31.45 -5.77
C GLN A 192 13.13 -30.71 -5.39
N VAL A 193 13.06 -29.95 -4.30
CA VAL A 193 14.18 -29.50 -3.44
C VAL A 193 15.37 -28.86 -4.16
N ALA A 194 15.43 -27.52 -4.16
CA ALA A 194 16.71 -26.80 -4.06
C ALA A 194 16.53 -25.35 -3.60
N THR A 195 17.32 -25.02 -2.58
CA THR A 195 17.71 -23.72 -2.05
C THR A 195 17.74 -22.58 -3.08
N ILE A 196 17.15 -21.44 -2.70
CA ILE A 196 17.15 -20.18 -3.46
C ILE A 196 18.60 -19.68 -3.60
N MET A 197 19.13 -19.71 -4.82
CA MET A 197 20.25 -18.85 -5.23
C MET A 197 19.88 -18.04 -6.49
N ASN A 198 20.52 -16.88 -6.57
CA ASN A 198 20.25 -15.69 -7.34
C ASN A 198 20.32 -15.86 -8.88
N LYS A 199 19.76 -14.85 -9.56
CA LYS A 199 19.59 -14.57 -11.00
C LYS A 199 20.61 -15.14 -12.01
N SER A 200 20.08 -15.22 -13.24
CA SER A 200 20.74 -15.29 -14.56
C SER A 200 21.38 -16.61 -14.97
N SER A 201 20.60 -17.48 -15.64
CA SER A 201 20.99 -18.18 -16.87
C SER A 201 19.90 -19.20 -17.25
N CYS A 202 19.16 -18.91 -18.31
CA CYS A 202 18.43 -19.90 -19.11
C CYS A 202 18.31 -19.31 -20.53
N GLN A 203 19.44 -19.18 -21.21
CA GLN A 203 19.48 -19.04 -22.66
C GLN A 203 20.15 -20.29 -23.22
N GLY A 204 19.46 -20.95 -24.16
CA GLY A 204 19.99 -22.06 -24.95
C GLY A 204 19.50 -23.44 -24.50
N ALA A 205 18.40 -23.90 -25.09
CA ALA A 205 18.17 -25.33 -25.27
C ALA A 205 17.54 -25.54 -26.65
N THR A 206 18.35 -26.06 -27.56
CA THR A 206 17.95 -26.56 -28.87
C THR A 206 17.21 -27.87 -28.68
N VAL A 207 16.03 -28.02 -29.28
CA VAL A 207 15.31 -29.30 -29.32
C VAL A 207 15.93 -30.14 -30.43
N ILE A 208 16.44 -31.33 -30.07
CA ILE A 208 16.73 -32.40 -31.02
C ILE A 208 15.54 -33.36 -30.91
N ASP A 209 14.83 -33.54 -32.02
CA ASP A 209 13.69 -34.44 -32.14
C ASP A 209 14.22 -35.80 -32.61
N GLU A 210 14.17 -36.82 -31.76
CA GLU A 210 14.37 -38.20 -32.15
C GLU A 210 13.01 -38.91 -32.13
N HIS A 211 12.45 -39.09 -33.33
CA HIS A 211 11.35 -40.02 -33.56
C HIS A 211 11.87 -41.46 -33.57
N SER A 212 11.01 -42.34 -33.06
CA SER A 212 11.16 -43.80 -32.99
C SER A 212 11.43 -44.48 -34.33
#